data_AF-A0A9J6G2K3-F1
#
_entry.id   AF-A0A9J6G2K3-F1
#
_cell.length_a   1.000
_cell.length_b   1.000
_cell.length_c   1.000
_cell.angle_alpha   90.00
_cell.angle_beta   90.00
_cell.angle_gamma   90.00
#
_symmetry.space_group_name_H-M   'P 1'
#
loop_
_entity.id
_entity.type
_entity.pdbx_description
1 polymer ?
#
loop_
_entity_poly.entity_id
_entity_poly.type
_entity_poly.pdbx_seq_one_letter_code
_entity_poly.pdbx_strand_id
1 'polypeptide(L)'
;MQEISDLLVAAGYFRARIKGISSFDKWLVKKAIETKAETEDIHREYAVYLFDKTHGPVGTTGNAQFQAAFQGAYAALQDRYRPRRRFRHHARHTLKTEAAQVQATLMEYGYGGHWARGPEGDQQAQQESEEIFSDMAPSSEGRLTAKSVGTIVQKQAAEAREIAEELERKASCVPAGGGAGGRPSGCPREWAARSPSWPSCALLLRIEAELSGQEARFRAHCRQEMQRLQAQLAALEPDQGAADDPRDSQVEAQCQQEREKLQRMRLLLAKKNREIAAIQRKIDEVPSRAELNQYQRRFVELYGQVAATHRETKQFFTLYNTLDDIRMYLDKEVDKKRQEAKMSRDRLHDHFLELVDKQRLYFRTVKEFKEVRMLLSAVTGMSKILVV
;
A
#
# COMPACT_ATOMS: atom_id res chain seq x y z
N MET A 1 -8.83 -16.52 4.53
CA MET A 1 -8.52 -16.78 3.10
C MET A 1 -8.58 -15.51 2.26
N GLN A 2 -9.60 -14.65 2.40
CA GLN A 2 -9.68 -13.39 1.64
C GLN A 2 -8.54 -12.40 1.95
N GLU A 3 -8.23 -12.18 3.23
CA GLU A 3 -7.17 -11.25 3.66
C GLU A 3 -5.77 -11.66 3.19
N ILE A 4 -5.55 -12.97 3.04
CA ILE A 4 -4.30 -13.54 2.51
C ILE A 4 -4.12 -13.16 1.04
N SER A 5 -5.19 -13.24 0.26
CA SER A 5 -5.22 -12.84 -1.15
C SER A 5 -4.98 -11.34 -1.32
N ASP A 6 -5.61 -10.53 -0.48
CA ASP A 6 -5.51 -9.06 -0.53
C ASP A 6 -4.11 -8.56 -0.14
N LEU A 7 -3.47 -9.19 0.85
CA LEU A 7 -2.08 -8.91 1.25
C LEU A 7 -1.05 -9.32 0.20
N LEU A 8 -1.26 -10.44 -0.48
CA LEU A 8 -0.41 -10.87 -1.59
C LEU A 8 -0.52 -9.89 -2.76
N VAL A 9 -1.73 -9.44 -3.10
CA VAL A 9 -1.99 -8.43 -4.14
C VAL A 9 -1.36 -7.07 -3.81
N ALA A 10 -1.48 -6.59 -2.57
CA ALA A 10 -0.87 -5.34 -2.09
C ALA A 10 0.68 -5.40 -2.01
N ALA A 11 1.27 -6.59 -2.10
CA ALA A 11 2.71 -6.80 -2.16
C ALA A 11 3.25 -6.87 -3.61
N GLY A 12 2.41 -6.74 -4.64
CA GLY A 12 2.85 -6.79 -6.03
C GLY A 12 3.19 -8.21 -6.53
N TYR A 13 2.55 -9.24 -5.97
CA TYR A 13 2.77 -10.66 -6.32
C TYR A 13 2.53 -11.01 -7.80
N PHE A 14 2.00 -10.09 -8.60
CA PHE A 14 1.76 -10.27 -10.04
C PHE A 14 3.03 -10.61 -10.83
N ARG A 15 4.22 -10.18 -10.36
CA ARG A 15 5.52 -10.46 -11.00
C ARG A 15 6.14 -11.80 -10.61
N ALA A 16 5.71 -12.43 -9.53
CA ALA A 16 6.28 -13.71 -9.10
C ALA A 16 5.70 -14.87 -9.93
N ARG A 17 6.56 -15.59 -10.66
CA ARG A 17 6.27 -16.97 -11.13
C ARG A 17 6.52 -17.93 -9.98
N ILE A 18 5.51 -18.11 -9.13
CA ILE A 18 5.46 -19.29 -8.26
C ILE A 18 5.19 -20.49 -9.15
N LYS A 19 6.12 -21.45 -9.21
CA LYS A 19 5.90 -22.72 -9.92
C LYS A 19 4.72 -23.43 -9.24
N GLY A 20 3.59 -23.59 -9.95
CA GLY A 20 2.41 -24.32 -9.45
C GLY A 20 1.07 -23.57 -9.50
N ILE A 21 1.03 -22.28 -9.81
CA ILE A 21 -0.23 -21.51 -9.94
C ILE A 21 -0.39 -21.03 -11.37
N SER A 22 -1.47 -21.44 -12.05
CA SER A 22 -1.71 -21.11 -13.46
C SER A 22 -2.13 -19.65 -13.63
N SER A 23 -1.92 -19.09 -14.83
CA SER A 23 -2.39 -17.73 -15.16
C SER A 23 -3.91 -17.58 -15.05
N PHE A 24 -4.63 -18.68 -15.21
CA PHE A 24 -6.07 -18.75 -15.02
C PHE A 24 -6.45 -18.59 -13.55
N ASP A 25 -5.75 -19.24 -12.63
CA ASP A 25 -5.99 -19.11 -11.18
C ASP A 25 -5.78 -17.66 -10.70
N LYS A 26 -4.77 -16.97 -11.26
CA LYS A 26 -4.53 -15.53 -10.98
C LYS A 26 -5.70 -14.65 -11.46
N TRP A 27 -6.26 -14.94 -12.64
CA TRP A 27 -7.43 -14.23 -13.16
C TRP A 27 -8.69 -14.57 -12.36
N LEU A 28 -8.83 -15.82 -11.93
CA LEU A 28 -9.98 -16.32 -11.16
C LEU A 28 -10.02 -15.66 -9.78
N VAL A 29 -8.88 -15.54 -9.11
CA VAL A 29 -8.75 -14.80 -7.85
C VAL A 29 -9.12 -13.33 -8.07
N LYS A 30 -8.63 -12.69 -9.14
CA LYS A 30 -8.99 -11.30 -9.46
C LYS A 30 -10.50 -11.14 -9.70
N LYS A 31 -11.11 -12.06 -10.46
CA LYS A 31 -12.55 -12.01 -10.77
C LYS A 31 -13.44 -12.33 -9.58
N ALA A 32 -13.00 -13.23 -8.70
CA ALA A 32 -13.69 -13.53 -7.44
C ALA A 32 -13.66 -12.33 -6.47
N ILE A 33 -12.61 -11.51 -6.52
CA ILE A 33 -12.51 -10.28 -5.72
C ILE A 33 -13.45 -9.20 -6.25
N GLU A 34 -13.47 -8.97 -7.57
CA GLU A 34 -14.37 -7.99 -8.20
C GLU A 34 -15.85 -8.32 -7.92
N THR A 35 -16.23 -9.59 -8.08
CA THR A 35 -17.61 -10.04 -7.80
C THR A 35 -17.97 -10.01 -6.32
N LYS A 36 -17.00 -10.23 -5.41
CA LYS A 36 -17.25 -10.09 -3.97
C LYS A 36 -17.48 -8.63 -3.57
N ALA A 37 -16.65 -7.70 -4.06
CA ALA A 37 -16.79 -6.28 -3.75
C ALA A 37 -18.15 -5.72 -4.23
N GLU A 38 -18.63 -6.20 -5.37
CA GLU A 38 -19.94 -5.81 -5.92
C GLU A 38 -21.14 -6.37 -5.13
N THR A 39 -20.96 -7.49 -4.44
CA THR A 39 -22.07 -8.22 -3.80
C THR A 39 -22.05 -8.18 -2.26
N GLU A 40 -20.94 -7.76 -1.64
CA GLU A 40 -20.76 -7.79 -0.18
C GLU A 40 -21.82 -6.96 0.55
N ASP A 41 -22.13 -5.76 0.05
CA ASP A 41 -23.12 -4.88 0.65
C ASP A 41 -24.52 -5.51 0.62
N ILE A 42 -24.88 -6.16 -0.50
CA ILE A 42 -26.17 -6.86 -0.65
C ILE A 42 -26.27 -8.03 0.32
N HIS A 43 -25.20 -8.83 0.47
CA HIS A 43 -25.19 -9.95 1.41
C HIS A 43 -25.26 -9.47 2.87
N ARG A 44 -24.61 -8.35 3.19
CA ARG A 44 -24.63 -7.76 4.52
C ARG A 44 -26.01 -7.19 4.87
N GLU A 45 -26.62 -6.44 3.97
CA GLU A 45 -28.00 -5.95 4.10
C GLU A 45 -28.99 -7.12 4.23
N TYR A 46 -28.82 -8.16 3.42
CA TYR A 46 -29.67 -9.34 3.49
C TYR A 46 -29.51 -10.12 4.81
N ALA A 47 -28.29 -10.21 5.34
CA ALA A 47 -28.04 -10.81 6.65
C ALA A 47 -28.67 -10.02 7.80
N VAL A 48 -28.57 -8.68 7.76
CA VAL A 48 -29.25 -7.79 8.73
C VAL A 48 -30.77 -7.95 8.61
N TYR A 49 -31.31 -7.99 7.39
CA TYR A 49 -32.72 -8.22 7.15
C TYR A 49 -33.21 -9.56 7.71
N LEU A 50 -32.47 -10.66 7.46
CA LEU A 50 -32.82 -11.97 8.00
C LEU A 50 -32.78 -11.98 9.51
N PHE A 51 -31.75 -11.37 10.11
CA PHE A 51 -31.63 -11.23 11.55
C PHE A 51 -32.79 -10.43 12.14
N ASP A 52 -33.14 -9.28 11.56
CA ASP A 52 -34.29 -8.49 12.01
C ASP A 52 -35.63 -9.21 11.76
N LYS A 53 -35.69 -10.13 10.80
CA LYS A 53 -36.89 -10.93 10.55
C LYS A 53 -37.06 -12.07 11.56
N THR A 54 -35.98 -12.72 11.98
CA THR A 54 -36.02 -13.85 12.94
C THR A 54 -35.84 -13.42 14.39
N HIS A 55 -35.15 -12.30 14.63
CA HIS A 55 -34.76 -11.78 15.94
C HIS A 55 -35.09 -10.30 16.14
N GLY A 56 -35.53 -9.60 15.11
CA GLY A 56 -36.04 -8.25 15.28
C GLY A 56 -37.35 -8.24 16.08
N PRO A 57 -37.71 -7.09 16.64
CA PRO A 57 -38.73 -6.99 17.67
C PRO A 57 -40.09 -7.45 17.12
N VAL A 58 -40.49 -8.67 17.50
CA VAL A 58 -41.77 -9.26 17.10
C VAL A 58 -42.89 -8.52 17.84
N GLY A 59 -43.48 -7.55 17.14
CA GLY A 59 -44.80 -6.97 17.42
C GLY A 59 -45.00 -6.45 18.84
N THR A 60 -44.69 -5.17 19.10
CA THR A 60 -45.50 -4.38 20.04
C THR A 60 -45.26 -2.90 19.84
N THR A 61 -46.35 -2.15 19.68
CA THR A 61 -46.47 -0.69 19.75
C THR A 61 -46.06 -0.08 21.11
N GLY A 62 -45.28 -0.80 21.92
CA GLY A 62 -44.66 -0.36 23.18
C GLY A 62 -43.14 -0.14 23.09
N ASN A 63 -42.58 -0.09 21.87
CA ASN A 63 -41.13 -0.04 21.63
C ASN A 63 -40.43 1.20 22.20
N ALA A 64 -41.09 2.35 22.31
CA ALA A 64 -40.45 3.54 22.87
C ALA A 64 -40.05 3.35 24.34
N GLN A 65 -40.88 2.68 25.14
CA GLN A 65 -40.61 2.43 26.55
C GLN A 65 -39.55 1.34 26.74
N PHE A 66 -39.59 0.25 25.97
CA PHE A 66 -38.55 -0.79 26.03
C PHE A 66 -37.20 -0.27 25.54
N GLN A 67 -37.18 0.50 24.44
CA GLN A 67 -35.96 1.07 23.90
C GLN A 67 -35.39 2.16 24.83
N ALA A 68 -36.24 2.98 25.46
CA ALA A 68 -35.81 3.92 26.50
C ALA A 68 -35.31 3.20 27.77
N ALA A 69 -35.97 2.11 28.19
CA ALA A 69 -35.53 1.30 29.33
C ALA A 69 -34.22 0.57 29.04
N PHE A 70 -34.04 0.03 27.82
CA PHE A 70 -32.80 -0.59 27.37
C PHE A 70 -31.68 0.44 27.25
N GLN A 71 -31.94 1.60 26.65
CA GLN A 71 -30.96 2.69 26.59
C GLN A 71 -30.55 3.16 27.98
N GLY A 72 -31.50 3.30 28.92
CA GLY A 72 -31.22 3.63 30.31
C GLY A 72 -30.41 2.55 31.03
N ALA A 73 -30.77 1.28 30.86
CA ALA A 73 -30.04 0.15 31.44
C ALA A 73 -28.64 0.00 30.84
N TYR A 74 -28.49 0.23 29.53
CA TYR A 74 -27.23 0.20 28.82
C TYR A 74 -26.33 1.39 29.20
N ALA A 75 -26.89 2.58 29.38
CA ALA A 75 -26.16 3.73 29.91
C ALA A 75 -25.68 3.49 31.35
N ALA A 76 -26.53 2.92 32.22
CA ALA A 76 -26.15 2.55 33.58
C ALA A 76 -25.06 1.45 33.60
N LEU A 77 -25.12 0.50 32.67
CA LEU A 77 -24.08 -0.52 32.47
C LEU A 77 -22.78 0.14 32.01
N GLN A 78 -22.84 1.03 31.01
CA GLN A 78 -21.69 1.78 30.51
C GLN A 78 -21.03 2.60 31.62
N ASP A 79 -21.80 3.29 32.48
CA ASP A 79 -21.24 4.06 33.60
C ASP A 79 -20.60 3.19 34.67
N ARG A 80 -21.19 2.01 34.95
CA ARG A 80 -20.65 1.06 35.94
C ARG A 80 -19.34 0.43 35.48
N TYR A 81 -19.24 0.11 34.19
CA TYR A 81 -18.06 -0.52 33.59
C TYR A 81 -17.14 0.47 32.85
N ARG A 82 -17.40 1.78 32.98
CA ARG A 82 -16.56 2.80 32.36
C ARG A 82 -15.13 2.71 32.91
N PRO A 83 -14.10 2.81 32.06
CA PRO A 83 -12.72 2.81 32.51
C PRO A 83 -12.50 3.93 33.54
N ARG A 84 -12.25 3.55 34.80
CA ARG A 84 -11.95 4.47 35.89
C ARG A 84 -10.44 4.50 36.09
N ARG A 85 -9.86 5.69 36.00
CA ARG A 85 -8.44 5.93 36.31
C ARG A 85 -8.26 5.78 37.82
N ARG A 86 -7.60 4.71 38.27
CA ARG A 86 -7.42 4.34 39.68
C ARG A 86 -6.12 4.91 40.25
N PHE A 87 -5.10 5.10 39.42
CA PHE A 87 -3.79 5.62 39.84
C PHE A 87 -3.43 6.87 39.03
N ARG A 88 -2.47 7.65 39.52
CA ARG A 88 -1.97 8.85 38.83
C ARG A 88 -0.44 8.86 38.87
N HIS A 89 0.19 9.01 37.70
CA HIS A 89 1.64 9.05 37.58
C HIS A 89 2.17 10.37 38.17
N HIS A 90 3.01 10.28 39.20
CA HIS A 90 3.47 11.43 39.98
C HIS A 90 4.39 12.38 39.20
N ALA A 91 5.10 11.90 38.19
CA ALA A 91 6.04 12.71 37.42
C ALA A 91 5.93 12.44 35.91
N ARG A 92 4.79 12.74 35.29
CA ARG A 92 4.54 12.43 33.86
C ARG A 92 5.53 13.11 32.90
N HIS A 93 6.11 14.22 33.33
CA HIS A 93 7.11 15.00 32.58
C HIS A 93 8.49 14.31 32.47
N THR A 94 8.76 13.27 33.27
CA THR A 94 10.02 12.51 33.17
C THR A 94 9.98 11.44 32.07
N LEU A 95 8.79 11.11 31.56
CA LEU A 95 8.61 10.15 30.48
C LEU A 95 8.85 10.82 29.13
N LYS A 96 10.04 10.62 28.56
CA LYS A 96 10.44 11.25 27.29
C LYS A 96 9.87 10.57 26.03
N THR A 97 9.50 9.28 26.13
CA THR A 97 9.05 8.48 24.99
C THR A 97 7.53 8.31 25.01
N GLU A 98 6.87 8.46 23.86
CA GLU A 98 5.41 8.31 23.72
C GLU A 98 4.91 6.93 24.20
N ALA A 99 5.64 5.87 23.88
CA ALA A 99 5.33 4.51 24.33
C ALA A 99 5.28 4.40 25.87
N ALA A 100 6.21 5.06 26.57
CA ALA A 100 6.27 5.06 28.03
C ALA A 100 5.14 5.90 28.64
N GLN A 101 4.75 7.01 28.00
CA GLN A 101 3.61 7.82 28.42
C GLN A 101 2.29 7.06 28.26
N VAL A 102 2.12 6.34 27.15
CA VAL A 102 0.95 5.48 26.90
C VAL A 102 0.89 4.35 27.92
N GLN A 103 2.01 3.67 28.16
CA GLN A 103 2.09 2.60 29.16
C GLN A 103 1.76 3.10 30.58
N ALA A 104 2.36 4.23 31.00
CA ALA A 104 2.03 4.85 32.28
C ALA A 104 0.54 5.19 32.38
N THR A 105 -0.07 5.67 31.29
CA THR A 105 -1.51 5.97 31.24
C THR A 105 -2.35 4.70 31.34
N LEU A 106 -1.99 3.61 30.68
CA LEU A 106 -2.72 2.33 30.77
C LEU A 106 -2.64 1.72 32.18
N MET A 107 -1.46 1.80 32.81
CA MET A 107 -1.24 1.36 34.19
C MET A 107 -2.10 2.16 35.18
N GLU A 108 -2.37 3.43 34.92
CA GLU A 108 -3.26 4.26 35.73
C GLU A 108 -4.72 3.80 35.72
N TYR A 109 -5.16 3.11 34.67
CA TYR A 109 -6.48 2.46 34.61
C TYR A 109 -6.48 1.06 35.23
N GLY A 110 -5.37 0.63 35.85
CA GLY A 110 -5.25 -0.67 36.50
C GLY A 110 -5.10 -1.84 35.53
N TYR A 111 -4.67 -1.57 34.29
CA TYR A 111 -4.39 -2.61 33.31
C TYR A 111 -3.08 -3.33 33.70
N GLY A 112 -3.20 -4.40 34.48
CA GLY A 112 -2.09 -5.12 35.10
C GLY A 112 -1.70 -6.45 34.44
N GLY A 113 -2.22 -6.80 33.26
CA GLY A 113 -1.93 -8.10 32.66
C GLY A 113 -1.95 -8.08 31.14
N HIS A 114 -0.83 -8.52 30.54
CA HIS A 114 -0.57 -8.93 29.15
C HIS A 114 0.55 -8.21 28.38
N TRP A 115 1.33 -7.31 28.98
CA TRP A 115 2.54 -6.75 28.32
C TRP A 115 3.87 -7.10 28.97
N ALA A 116 3.86 -7.83 30.09
CA ALA A 116 5.08 -8.37 30.67
C ALA A 116 5.35 -9.77 30.11
N ARG A 117 5.64 -9.86 28.81
CA ARG A 117 6.55 -10.92 28.33
C ARG A 117 7.94 -10.35 28.59
N GLY A 118 8.63 -10.88 29.60
CA GLY A 118 9.98 -10.44 29.94
C GLY A 118 10.95 -10.67 28.77
N PRO A 119 12.12 -10.01 28.75
CA PRO A 119 13.13 -10.15 27.70
C PRO A 119 13.65 -11.58 27.50
N GLU A 120 13.36 -12.51 28.42
CA GLU A 120 13.68 -13.94 28.30
C GLU A 120 12.71 -14.69 27.35
N GLY A 121 11.44 -14.27 27.26
CA GLY A 121 10.47 -14.88 26.35
C GLY A 121 10.68 -14.51 24.88
N ASP A 122 11.38 -13.41 24.63
CA ASP A 122 11.82 -13.01 23.28
C ASP A 122 13.09 -13.76 22.86
N GLN A 123 13.97 -14.13 23.79
CA GLN A 123 15.13 -14.98 23.49
C GLN A 123 14.73 -16.40 23.15
N GLN A 124 13.75 -17.00 23.83
CA GLN A 124 13.22 -18.32 23.47
C GLN A 124 12.44 -18.31 22.16
N ALA A 125 11.64 -17.28 21.88
CA ALA A 125 10.95 -17.16 20.59
C ALA A 125 11.90 -16.84 19.43
N GLN A 126 12.99 -16.09 19.69
CA GLN A 126 14.06 -15.84 18.72
C GLN A 126 14.90 -17.10 18.50
N GLN A 127 15.25 -17.85 19.55
CA GLN A 127 15.98 -19.12 19.45
C GLN A 127 15.15 -20.21 18.77
N GLU A 128 13.86 -20.37 19.12
CA GLU A 128 12.97 -21.29 18.41
C GLU A 128 12.80 -20.87 16.94
N SER A 129 12.73 -19.56 16.65
CA SER A 129 12.71 -19.10 15.26
C SER A 129 14.06 -19.31 14.55
N GLU A 130 15.21 -19.14 15.20
CA GLU A 130 16.54 -19.35 14.62
C GLU A 130 16.86 -20.84 14.41
N GLU A 131 16.46 -21.73 15.33
CA GLU A 131 16.60 -23.18 15.19
C GLU A 131 15.71 -23.72 14.05
N ILE A 132 14.46 -23.27 13.95
CA ILE A 132 13.56 -23.63 12.84
C ILE A 132 14.11 -23.10 11.49
N PHE A 133 14.77 -21.93 11.47
CA PHE A 133 15.42 -21.40 10.27
C PHE A 133 16.75 -22.09 9.93
N SER A 134 17.44 -22.67 10.92
CA SER A 134 18.69 -23.42 10.75
C SER A 134 18.44 -24.81 10.15
N ASP A 135 17.40 -25.51 10.59
CA ASP A 135 17.04 -26.85 10.11
C ASP A 135 16.50 -26.88 8.67
N MET A 136 16.19 -25.72 8.10
CA MET A 136 15.62 -25.59 6.75
C MET A 136 16.61 -25.06 5.71
N ALA A 137 17.88 -24.87 6.08
CA ALA A 137 18.93 -24.41 5.18
C ALA A 137 19.76 -25.59 4.62
N PRO A 138 19.90 -25.75 3.29
CA PRO A 138 20.80 -26.75 2.74
C PRO A 138 22.25 -26.35 3.05
N SER A 139 23.00 -27.26 3.67
CA SER A 139 24.44 -27.11 3.91
C SER A 139 25.17 -26.92 2.57
N SER A 140 25.59 -25.70 2.27
CA SER A 140 26.67 -25.47 1.31
C SER A 140 27.58 -24.36 1.82
N GLU A 141 28.84 -24.74 1.99
CA GLU A 141 29.95 -23.90 2.44
C GLU A 141 30.16 -22.73 1.47
N GLY A 142 30.38 -21.52 2.01
CA GLY A 142 30.85 -20.38 1.21
C GLY A 142 30.07 -19.07 1.33
N ARG A 143 29.14 -18.92 2.30
CA ARG A 143 28.39 -17.67 2.47
C ARG A 143 29.01 -16.76 3.53
N LEU A 144 29.65 -15.67 3.09
CA LEU A 144 30.13 -14.60 3.97
C LEU A 144 28.97 -14.09 4.84
N THR A 145 29.16 -14.14 6.16
CA THR A 145 28.14 -13.73 7.13
C THR A 145 27.78 -12.26 6.94
N ALA A 146 26.53 -11.88 7.25
CA ALA A 146 26.06 -10.49 7.14
C ALA A 146 26.97 -9.48 7.87
N LYS A 147 27.65 -9.95 8.94
CA LYS A 147 28.67 -9.20 9.67
C LYS A 147 29.90 -8.92 8.81
N SER A 148 30.43 -9.92 8.11
CA SER A 148 31.57 -9.78 7.18
C SER A 148 31.26 -8.86 6.01
N VAL A 149 30.05 -8.96 5.45
CA VAL A 149 29.59 -8.06 4.37
C VAL A 149 29.43 -6.62 4.89
N GLY A 150 28.94 -6.44 6.11
CA GLY A 150 28.87 -5.13 6.77
C GLY A 150 30.25 -4.47 6.92
N THR A 151 31.26 -5.24 7.33
CA THR A 151 32.64 -4.73 7.45
C THR A 151 33.25 -4.34 6.11
N ILE A 152 32.97 -5.11 5.04
CA ILE A 152 33.47 -4.81 3.68
C ILE A 152 32.82 -3.54 3.12
N VAL A 153 31.50 -3.37 3.32
CA VAL A 153 30.77 -2.17 2.89
C VAL A 153 31.25 -0.93 3.66
N GLN A 154 31.52 -1.05 4.96
CA GLN A 154 32.10 0.03 5.75
C GLN A 154 33.50 0.43 5.27
N LYS A 155 34.33 -0.55 4.89
CA LYS A 155 35.68 -0.31 4.38
C LYS A 155 35.65 0.37 3.00
N GLN A 156 34.78 -0.08 2.10
CA GLN A 156 34.58 0.52 0.78
C GLN A 156 33.95 1.93 0.85
N ALA A 157 33.08 2.19 1.82
CA ALA A 157 32.52 3.53 2.05
C ALA A 157 33.55 4.53 2.61
N ALA A 158 34.58 4.06 3.32
CA ALA A 158 35.69 4.88 3.76
C ALA A 158 36.62 5.23 2.59
N GLU A 159 36.97 4.25 1.74
CA GLU A 159 37.76 4.45 0.51
C GLU A 159 37.09 5.46 -0.45
N ALA A 160 35.75 5.42 -0.59
CA ALA A 160 35.02 6.36 -1.43
C ALA A 160 35.03 7.81 -0.90
N ARG A 161 35.16 8.01 0.42
CA ARG A 161 35.27 9.35 1.02
C ARG A 161 36.66 9.95 0.84
N GLU A 162 37.69 9.11 0.92
CA GLU A 162 39.08 9.53 0.72
C GLU A 162 39.33 10.00 -0.72
N ILE A 163 38.72 9.33 -1.71
CA ILE A 163 38.76 9.72 -3.12
C ILE A 163 38.03 11.06 -3.37
N ALA A 164 36.93 11.32 -2.65
CA ALA A 164 36.20 12.59 -2.76
C ALA A 164 37.01 13.78 -2.22
N GLU A 165 37.70 13.60 -1.09
CA GLU A 165 38.59 14.63 -0.52
C GLU A 165 39.84 14.88 -1.39
N GLU A 166 40.36 13.86 -2.09
CA GLU A 166 41.45 14.02 -3.05
C GLU A 166 41.07 14.84 -4.28
N LEU A 167 39.81 14.73 -4.73
CA LEU A 167 39.29 15.51 -5.85
C LEU A 167 39.05 16.98 -5.48
N GLU A 168 38.65 17.26 -4.24
CA GLU A 168 38.55 18.63 -3.72
C GLU A 168 39.93 19.30 -3.57
N ARG A 169 40.95 18.55 -3.14
CA ARG A 169 42.34 19.05 -3.10
C ARG A 169 42.93 19.33 -4.48
N LYS A 170 42.52 18.60 -5.52
CA LYS A 170 42.95 18.85 -6.90
C LYS A 170 42.22 20.03 -7.56
N ALA A 171 41.05 20.42 -7.07
CA ALA A 171 40.30 21.58 -7.56
C ALA A 171 40.88 22.93 -7.08
N SER A 172 41.70 22.96 -6.04
CA SER A 172 42.28 24.20 -5.48
C SER A 172 43.52 24.76 -6.20
N CYS A 173 43.94 24.18 -7.34
CA CYS A 173 45.09 24.67 -8.11
C CYS A 173 44.73 25.02 -9.56
N VAL A 174 44.09 26.19 -9.77
CA VAL A 174 44.07 26.90 -11.06
C VAL A 174 44.18 28.41 -10.80
N PRO A 175 45.12 29.16 -11.44
CA PRO A 175 45.30 30.58 -11.18
C PRO A 175 44.30 31.45 -11.96
N ALA A 176 43.81 32.49 -11.30
CA ALA A 176 43.00 33.57 -11.86
C ALA A 176 43.91 34.70 -12.39
N GLY A 177 43.74 35.07 -13.66
CA GLY A 177 44.10 36.38 -14.22
C GLY A 177 42.87 36.87 -15.01
N GLY A 178 42.39 38.10 -14.95
CA GLY A 178 43.04 39.38 -14.67
C GLY A 178 42.77 40.27 -15.88
N GLY A 179 41.85 41.24 -15.78
CA GLY A 179 41.50 42.12 -16.89
C GLY A 179 40.44 43.15 -16.55
N ALA A 180 40.85 44.22 -15.88
CA ALA A 180 40.07 45.45 -15.66
C ALA A 180 40.53 46.54 -16.66
N GLY A 181 39.62 47.39 -17.10
CA GLY A 181 39.95 48.65 -17.79
C GLY A 181 38.80 49.20 -18.64
N GLY A 182 38.19 50.31 -18.21
CA GLY A 182 37.17 51.03 -18.96
C GLY A 182 37.57 52.48 -19.30
N ARG A 183 37.24 52.90 -20.54
CA ARG A 183 36.84 54.25 -21.06
C ARG A 183 37.79 55.47 -20.86
N PRO A 184 37.58 56.67 -21.49
CA PRO A 184 36.53 57.14 -22.44
C PRO A 184 37.00 58.02 -23.65
N SER A 185 36.03 58.63 -24.35
CA SER A 185 36.04 59.84 -25.24
C SER A 185 36.35 59.60 -26.74
N GLY A 186 35.76 60.25 -27.75
CA GLY A 186 34.94 61.46 -27.86
C GLY A 186 35.53 62.36 -28.97
N CYS A 187 34.94 62.37 -30.18
CA CYS A 187 35.24 63.27 -31.34
C CYS A 187 35.19 64.77 -30.96
N PRO A 188 35.76 65.78 -31.69
CA PRO A 188 35.48 66.02 -33.15
C PRO A 188 36.43 66.97 -33.96
N ARG A 189 35.96 67.31 -35.19
CA ARG A 189 36.21 68.51 -36.04
C ARG A 189 37.47 68.53 -36.93
N GLU A 190 37.41 68.71 -38.26
CA GLU A 190 36.79 69.73 -39.14
C GLU A 190 37.76 70.87 -39.54
N TRP A 191 37.78 71.16 -40.86
CA TRP A 191 38.13 72.43 -41.53
C TRP A 191 39.65 72.71 -41.67
N ALA A 192 40.15 73.44 -42.66
CA ALA A 192 39.68 73.93 -43.94
C ALA A 192 40.90 74.60 -44.64
N ALA A 193 40.83 74.70 -45.97
CA ALA A 193 41.20 75.87 -46.77
C ALA A 193 42.54 76.61 -46.51
N ARG A 194 43.36 76.75 -47.57
CA ARG A 194 43.59 78.02 -48.31
C ARG A 194 44.84 77.94 -49.22
N SER A 195 44.57 78.05 -50.53
CA SER A 195 45.18 78.87 -51.60
C SER A 195 46.48 79.72 -51.33
N PRO A 196 47.16 80.25 -52.37
CA PRO A 196 48.34 79.65 -53.02
C PRO A 196 49.53 80.64 -53.19
N SER A 197 50.72 80.15 -53.52
CA SER A 197 51.72 80.94 -54.26
C SER A 197 52.73 80.05 -55.01
N TRP A 198 52.84 80.30 -56.31
CA TRP A 198 53.60 79.61 -57.37
C TRP A 198 55.13 79.87 -57.20
N PRO A 199 56.08 78.97 -57.58
CA PRO A 199 56.26 78.42 -58.94
C PRO A 199 57.00 77.03 -58.98
N SER A 200 56.35 75.94 -58.53
CA SER A 200 56.92 74.56 -58.59
C SER A 200 56.28 73.68 -59.67
N CYS A 201 55.25 74.15 -60.36
CA CYS A 201 54.39 73.33 -61.23
C CYS A 201 55.07 72.85 -62.52
N ALA A 202 56.08 73.56 -63.06
CA ALA A 202 56.74 73.14 -64.30
C ALA A 202 57.68 71.92 -64.12
N LEU A 203 58.34 71.81 -62.97
CA LEU A 203 59.13 70.63 -62.61
C LEU A 203 58.21 69.45 -62.24
N LEU A 204 57.10 69.75 -61.56
CA LEU A 204 56.08 68.75 -61.20
C LEU A 204 55.40 68.15 -62.45
N LEU A 205 55.09 68.93 -63.48
CA LEU A 205 54.54 68.40 -64.74
C LEU A 205 55.54 67.50 -65.50
N ARG A 206 56.85 67.79 -65.42
CA ARG A 206 57.90 66.91 -65.98
C ARG A 206 58.03 65.61 -65.18
N ILE A 207 57.98 65.69 -63.85
CA ILE A 207 58.01 64.53 -62.97
C ILE A 207 56.73 63.71 -63.13
N GLU A 208 55.57 64.34 -63.33
CA GLU A 208 54.30 63.68 -63.61
C GLU A 208 54.33 62.96 -64.96
N ALA A 209 54.94 63.55 -66.00
CA ALA A 209 55.13 62.89 -67.28
C ALA A 209 56.09 61.68 -67.18
N GLU A 210 57.18 61.79 -66.42
CA GLU A 210 58.13 60.70 -66.19
C GLU A 210 57.51 59.58 -65.35
N LEU A 211 56.77 59.92 -64.28
CA LEU A 211 56.04 58.98 -63.44
C LEU A 211 54.91 58.29 -64.22
N SER A 212 54.20 59.01 -65.08
CA SER A 212 53.20 58.44 -66.00
C SER A 212 53.84 57.46 -66.99
N GLY A 213 55.04 57.78 -67.49
CA GLY A 213 55.84 56.87 -68.30
C GLY A 213 56.27 55.59 -67.55
N GLN A 214 56.69 55.71 -66.30
CA GLN A 214 57.05 54.58 -65.43
C GLN A 214 55.83 53.71 -65.08
N GLU A 215 54.69 54.34 -64.79
CA GLU A 215 53.43 53.66 -64.52
C GLU A 215 52.94 52.89 -65.75
N ALA A 216 53.05 53.46 -66.95
CA ALA A 216 52.69 52.79 -68.19
C ALA A 216 53.53 51.53 -68.44
N ARG A 217 54.85 51.59 -68.19
CA ARG A 217 55.77 50.44 -68.31
C ARG A 217 55.49 49.37 -67.26
N PHE A 218 55.23 49.76 -66.01
CA PHE A 218 54.88 48.82 -64.93
C PHE A 218 53.54 48.12 -65.19
N ARG A 219 52.50 48.87 -65.63
CA ARG A 219 51.22 48.29 -66.04
C ARG A 219 51.37 47.33 -67.22
N ALA A 220 52.27 47.60 -68.18
CA ALA A 220 52.57 46.69 -69.28
C ALA A 220 53.23 45.40 -68.80
N HIS A 221 54.20 45.50 -67.88
CA HIS A 221 54.85 44.34 -67.25
C HIS A 221 53.86 43.49 -66.44
N CYS A 222 52.99 44.10 -65.63
CA CYS A 222 51.95 43.38 -64.89
C CYS A 222 50.92 42.71 -65.83
N ARG A 223 50.61 43.31 -66.98
CA ARG A 223 49.75 42.66 -68.00
C ARG A 223 50.43 41.44 -68.63
N GLN A 224 51.73 41.52 -68.91
CA GLN A 224 52.49 40.37 -69.42
C GLN A 224 52.59 39.24 -68.39
N GLU A 225 52.88 39.54 -67.12
CA GLU A 225 52.91 38.52 -66.06
C GLU A 225 51.52 37.95 -65.77
N MET A 226 50.45 38.76 -65.83
CA MET A 226 49.08 38.26 -65.76
C MET A 226 48.78 37.29 -66.91
N GLN A 227 49.14 37.65 -68.14
CA GLN A 227 48.98 36.77 -69.31
C GLN A 227 49.82 35.49 -69.17
N ARG A 228 51.03 35.58 -68.61
CA ARG A 228 51.88 34.43 -68.33
C ARG A 228 51.25 33.49 -67.30
N LEU A 229 50.77 34.02 -66.18
CA LEU A 229 50.10 33.25 -65.13
C LEU A 229 48.77 32.65 -65.62
N GLN A 230 48.02 33.39 -66.44
CA GLN A 230 46.81 32.89 -67.08
C GLN A 230 47.12 31.75 -68.07
N ALA A 231 48.22 31.85 -68.83
CA ALA A 231 48.67 30.75 -69.70
C ALA A 231 49.16 29.53 -68.89
N GLN A 232 49.81 29.75 -67.75
CA GLN A 232 50.21 28.67 -66.84
C GLN A 232 49.00 28.00 -66.19
N LEU A 233 47.98 28.76 -65.79
CA LEU A 233 46.71 28.20 -65.29
C LEU A 233 45.97 27.45 -66.39
N ALA A 234 45.92 27.97 -67.62
CA ALA A 234 45.31 27.26 -68.74
C ALA A 234 46.06 25.97 -69.14
N ALA A 235 47.38 25.90 -68.90
CA ALA A 235 48.18 24.68 -69.09
C ALA A 235 48.07 23.69 -67.91
N LEU A 236 47.69 24.18 -66.73
CA LEU A 236 47.47 23.40 -65.52
C LEU A 236 46.01 23.05 -65.26
N GLU A 237 45.07 23.68 -65.98
CA GLU A 237 43.69 23.19 -66.13
C GLU A 237 43.83 21.79 -66.72
N PRO A 238 43.67 20.74 -65.90
CA PRO A 238 43.61 19.40 -66.43
C PRO A 238 42.38 19.38 -67.32
N ASP A 239 42.49 18.75 -68.48
CA ASP A 239 41.35 18.34 -69.28
C ASP A 239 40.18 18.01 -68.34
N GLN A 240 39.05 18.72 -68.45
CA GLN A 240 37.81 18.40 -67.71
C GLN A 240 37.18 17.08 -68.21
N GLY A 241 37.98 16.22 -68.83
CA GLY A 241 37.92 14.78 -68.69
C GLY A 241 39.25 14.30 -68.11
N ALA A 242 39.41 14.39 -66.78
CA ALA A 242 40.14 13.36 -66.08
C ALA A 242 39.36 12.09 -66.40
N ALA A 243 39.74 11.44 -67.50
CA ALA A 243 39.41 10.07 -67.78
C ALA A 243 39.52 9.35 -66.44
N ASP A 244 38.42 8.70 -66.02
CA ASP A 244 38.38 7.79 -64.88
C ASP A 244 39.77 7.17 -64.69
N ASP A 245 40.59 7.76 -63.82
CA ASP A 245 41.90 7.17 -63.54
C ASP A 245 41.49 5.84 -62.91
N PRO A 246 41.94 4.68 -63.42
CA PRO A 246 41.52 3.39 -62.87
C PRO A 246 41.74 3.32 -61.35
N ARG A 247 42.62 4.17 -60.81
CA ARG A 247 42.83 4.39 -59.37
C ARG A 247 41.63 5.06 -58.67
N ASP A 248 41.00 6.07 -59.25
CA ASP A 248 39.86 6.77 -58.66
C ASP A 248 38.61 5.87 -58.66
N SER A 249 38.31 5.17 -59.77
CA SER A 249 37.24 4.18 -59.79
C SER A 249 37.49 3.01 -58.83
N GLN A 250 38.76 2.63 -58.63
CA GLN A 250 39.14 1.60 -57.66
C GLN A 250 39.00 2.07 -56.20
N VAL A 251 39.31 3.35 -55.91
CA VAL A 251 39.10 3.97 -54.59
C VAL A 251 37.60 4.11 -54.29
N GLU A 252 36.79 4.49 -55.27
CA GLU A 252 35.34 4.55 -55.12
C GLU A 252 34.73 3.17 -54.85
N ALA A 253 35.16 2.14 -55.60
CA ALA A 253 34.74 0.76 -55.38
C ALA A 253 35.13 0.25 -53.97
N GLN A 254 36.33 0.59 -53.50
CA GLN A 254 36.79 0.27 -52.13
C GLN A 254 35.95 1.01 -51.07
N CYS A 255 35.67 2.30 -51.27
CA CYS A 255 34.82 3.07 -50.38
C CYS A 255 33.39 2.51 -50.31
N GLN A 256 32.87 2.03 -51.43
CA GLN A 256 31.54 1.41 -51.49
C GLN A 256 31.55 0.05 -50.78
N GLN A 257 32.60 -0.75 -50.96
CA GLN A 257 32.79 -2.01 -50.24
C GLN A 257 32.88 -1.81 -48.72
N GLU A 258 33.62 -0.80 -48.25
CA GLU A 258 33.71 -0.46 -46.83
C GLU A 258 32.40 0.11 -46.27
N ARG A 259 31.65 0.90 -47.07
CA ARG A 259 30.31 1.37 -46.69
C ARG A 259 29.33 0.21 -46.52
N GLU A 260 29.36 -0.77 -47.42
CA GLU A 260 28.55 -1.98 -47.28
C GLU A 260 28.97 -2.82 -46.07
N LYS A 261 30.28 -2.99 -45.83
CA LYS A 261 30.78 -3.65 -44.61
C LYS A 261 30.29 -2.92 -43.36
N LEU A 262 30.35 -1.59 -43.33
CA LEU A 262 29.84 -0.77 -42.23
C LEU A 262 28.32 -0.95 -42.05
N GLN A 263 27.54 -0.98 -43.12
CA GLN A 263 26.10 -1.24 -43.07
C GLN A 263 25.80 -2.63 -42.50
N ARG A 264 26.52 -3.67 -42.94
CA ARG A 264 26.41 -5.03 -42.39
C ARG A 264 26.74 -5.07 -40.90
N MET A 265 27.82 -4.39 -40.48
CA MET A 265 28.21 -4.29 -39.07
C MET A 265 27.17 -3.56 -38.22
N ARG A 266 26.57 -2.48 -38.73
CA ARG A 266 25.47 -1.76 -38.04
C ARG A 266 24.24 -2.63 -37.84
N LEU A 267 23.86 -3.44 -38.84
CA LEU A 267 22.74 -4.37 -38.73
C LEU A 267 23.01 -5.46 -37.69
N LEU A 268 24.23 -6.00 -37.65
CA LEU A 268 24.64 -6.97 -36.63
C LEU A 268 24.61 -6.36 -35.23
N LEU A 269 25.08 -5.13 -35.06
CA LEU A 269 25.02 -4.41 -33.79
C LEU A 269 23.57 -4.16 -33.34
N ALA A 270 22.68 -3.77 -34.25
CA ALA A 270 21.27 -3.63 -33.96
C ALA A 270 20.63 -4.96 -33.53
N LYS A 271 21.00 -6.08 -34.16
CA LYS A 271 20.56 -7.42 -33.75
C LYS A 271 21.04 -7.77 -32.36
N LYS A 272 22.32 -7.54 -32.05
CA LYS A 272 22.91 -7.76 -30.72
C LYS A 272 22.25 -6.89 -29.65
N ASN A 273 21.98 -5.62 -29.94
CA ASN A 273 21.27 -4.73 -29.01
C ASN A 273 19.84 -5.21 -28.71
N ARG A 274 19.13 -5.76 -29.71
CA ARG A 274 17.81 -6.38 -29.49
C ARG A 274 17.92 -7.64 -28.63
N GLU A 275 18.94 -8.48 -28.86
CA GLU A 275 19.21 -9.66 -28.04
C GLU A 275 19.52 -9.29 -26.58
N ILE A 276 20.34 -8.26 -26.35
CA ILE A 276 20.67 -7.72 -25.02
C ILE A 276 19.40 -7.22 -24.32
N ALA A 277 18.57 -6.43 -25.00
CA ALA A 277 17.31 -5.94 -24.45
C ALA A 277 16.34 -7.09 -24.09
N ALA A 278 16.33 -8.17 -24.89
CA ALA A 278 15.53 -9.35 -24.58
C ALA A 278 16.04 -10.10 -23.34
N ILE A 279 17.36 -10.19 -23.16
CA ILE A 279 17.98 -10.81 -21.97
C ILE A 279 17.72 -9.95 -20.72
N GLN A 280 17.85 -8.62 -20.82
CA GLN A 280 17.55 -7.70 -19.72
C GLN A 280 16.12 -7.86 -19.22
N ARG A 281 15.12 -7.94 -20.11
CA ARG A 281 13.73 -8.22 -19.71
C ARG A 281 13.59 -9.55 -18.96
N LYS A 282 14.30 -10.60 -19.40
CA LYS A 282 14.31 -11.90 -18.70
C LYS A 282 14.96 -11.83 -17.32
N ILE A 283 15.93 -10.93 -17.13
CA ILE A 283 16.55 -10.68 -15.82
C ILE A 283 15.56 -9.92 -14.92
N ASP A 284 14.88 -8.92 -15.46
CA ASP A 284 13.87 -8.13 -14.73
C ASP A 284 12.62 -8.96 -14.36
N GLU A 285 12.37 -10.07 -15.05
CA GLU A 285 11.35 -11.05 -14.68
C GLU A 285 11.71 -11.84 -13.41
N VAL A 286 12.97 -11.85 -12.98
CA VAL A 286 13.41 -12.54 -11.76
C VAL A 286 13.38 -11.55 -10.59
N PRO A 287 12.57 -11.81 -9.53
CA PRO A 287 12.51 -10.93 -8.38
C PRO A 287 13.89 -10.74 -7.74
N SER A 288 14.24 -9.49 -7.49
CA SER A 288 15.48 -9.10 -6.85
C SER A 288 15.55 -9.63 -5.42
N ARG A 289 16.77 -9.72 -4.87
CA ARG A 289 17.02 -10.11 -3.46
C ARG A 289 16.23 -9.24 -2.48
N ALA A 290 16.01 -7.96 -2.79
CA ALA A 290 15.23 -7.04 -1.97
C ALA A 290 13.73 -7.37 -1.99
N GLU A 291 13.16 -7.64 -3.16
CA GLU A 291 11.75 -8.07 -3.30
C GLU A 291 11.50 -9.40 -2.58
N LEU A 292 12.45 -10.34 -2.68
CA LEU A 292 12.35 -11.62 -2.00
C LEU A 292 12.34 -11.48 -0.48
N ASN A 293 13.18 -10.58 0.06
CA ASN A 293 13.18 -10.25 1.49
C ASN A 293 11.88 -9.54 1.92
N GLN A 294 11.30 -8.69 1.06
CA GLN A 294 10.00 -8.07 1.33
C GLN A 294 8.89 -9.12 1.39
N TYR A 295 8.85 -10.07 0.46
CA TYR A 295 7.90 -11.18 0.50
C TYR A 295 8.06 -12.03 1.76
N GLN A 296 9.31 -12.34 2.14
CA GLN A 296 9.59 -13.10 3.35
C GLN A 296 9.06 -12.40 4.60
N ARG A 297 9.27 -11.08 4.74
CA ARG A 297 8.71 -10.30 5.86
C ARG A 297 7.18 -10.29 5.84
N ARG A 298 6.58 -10.05 4.67
CA ARG A 298 5.12 -10.08 4.49
C ARG A 298 4.52 -11.43 4.86
N PHE A 299 5.21 -12.53 4.54
CA PHE A 299 4.77 -13.87 4.94
C PHE A 299 4.80 -14.07 6.45
N VAL A 300 5.85 -13.60 7.14
CA VAL A 300 5.92 -13.68 8.61
C VAL A 300 4.79 -12.87 9.24
N GLU A 301 4.51 -11.66 8.74
CA GLU A 301 3.38 -10.84 9.17
C GLU A 301 2.05 -11.56 8.95
N LEU A 302 1.88 -12.20 7.80
CA LEU A 302 0.68 -12.95 7.46
C LEU A 302 0.47 -14.15 8.38
N TYR A 303 1.53 -14.93 8.64
CA TYR A 303 1.48 -16.04 9.60
C TYR A 303 1.12 -15.52 11.00
N GLY A 304 1.62 -14.34 11.39
CA GLY A 304 1.23 -13.67 12.63
C GLY A 304 -0.27 -13.36 12.70
N GLN A 305 -0.85 -12.82 11.63
CA GLN A 305 -2.28 -12.51 11.54
C GLN A 305 -3.15 -13.77 11.57
N VAL A 306 -2.78 -14.81 10.83
CA VAL A 306 -3.49 -16.09 10.84
C VAL A 306 -3.42 -16.74 12.23
N ALA A 307 -2.27 -16.66 12.90
CA ALA A 307 -2.15 -17.16 14.26
C ALA A 307 -2.98 -16.34 15.27
N ALA A 308 -3.06 -15.02 15.11
CA ALA A 308 -3.87 -14.15 15.96
C ALA A 308 -5.37 -14.45 15.81
N THR A 309 -5.87 -14.49 14.58
CA THR A 309 -7.28 -14.84 14.29
C THR A 309 -7.64 -16.25 14.76
N HIS A 310 -6.72 -17.21 14.67
CA HIS A 310 -6.92 -18.55 15.24
C HIS A 310 -7.03 -18.53 16.77
N ARG A 311 -6.21 -17.72 17.46
CA ARG A 311 -6.31 -17.55 18.92
C ARG A 311 -7.65 -16.91 19.30
N GLU A 312 -8.05 -15.84 18.62
CA GLU A 312 -9.34 -15.18 18.84
C GLU A 312 -10.51 -16.15 18.62
N THR A 313 -10.49 -16.92 17.53
CA THR A 313 -11.51 -17.94 17.23
C THR A 313 -11.62 -18.97 18.36
N LYS A 314 -10.49 -19.45 18.88
CA LYS A 314 -10.48 -20.37 20.03
C LYS A 314 -11.07 -19.73 21.29
N GLN A 315 -10.79 -18.44 21.53
CA GLN A 315 -11.38 -17.71 22.65
C GLN A 315 -12.90 -17.59 22.50
N PHE A 316 -13.40 -17.26 21.29
CA PHE A 316 -14.83 -17.20 21.02
C PHE A 316 -15.52 -18.56 21.20
N PHE A 317 -14.91 -19.66 20.76
CA PHE A 317 -15.44 -21.00 21.00
C PHE A 317 -15.53 -21.34 22.49
N THR A 318 -14.49 -21.00 23.26
CA THR A 318 -14.49 -21.23 24.71
C THR A 318 -15.62 -20.44 25.37
N LEU A 319 -15.75 -19.16 25.01
CA LEU A 319 -16.82 -18.31 25.52
C LEU A 319 -18.20 -18.83 25.13
N TYR A 320 -18.40 -19.22 23.87
CA TYR A 320 -19.65 -19.79 23.39
C TYR A 320 -20.05 -21.01 24.20
N ASN A 321 -19.12 -21.96 24.41
CA ASN A 321 -19.39 -23.16 25.19
C ASN A 321 -19.80 -22.81 26.63
N THR A 322 -19.11 -21.88 27.28
CA THR A 322 -19.50 -21.45 28.65
C THR A 322 -20.87 -20.79 28.70
N LEU A 323 -21.24 -20.00 27.69
CA LEU A 323 -22.56 -19.37 27.61
C LEU A 323 -23.65 -20.38 27.29
N ASP A 324 -23.37 -21.37 26.46
CA ASP A 324 -24.29 -22.46 26.15
C ASP A 324 -24.54 -23.33 27.39
N ASP A 325 -23.50 -23.65 28.16
CA ASP A 325 -23.64 -24.34 29.45
C ASP A 325 -24.55 -23.57 30.42
N ILE A 326 -24.37 -22.24 30.52
CA ILE A 326 -25.22 -21.37 31.35
C ILE A 326 -26.66 -21.37 30.83
N ARG A 327 -26.85 -21.24 29.51
CA ARG A 327 -28.17 -21.27 28.89
C ARG A 327 -28.88 -22.59 29.17
N MET A 328 -28.20 -23.73 28.98
CA MET A 328 -28.74 -25.06 29.26
C MET A 328 -29.16 -25.21 30.73
N TYR A 329 -28.40 -24.62 31.67
CA TYR A 329 -28.77 -24.61 33.08
C TYR A 329 -30.03 -23.78 33.34
N LEU A 330 -30.10 -22.57 32.77
CA LEU A 330 -31.25 -21.69 32.91
C LEU A 330 -32.52 -22.29 32.30
N ASP A 331 -32.43 -22.90 31.12
CA ASP A 331 -33.55 -23.59 30.46
C ASP A 331 -34.10 -24.71 31.36
N LYS A 332 -33.21 -25.50 32.00
CA LYS A 332 -33.62 -26.53 32.97
C LYS A 332 -34.34 -25.94 34.20
N GLU A 333 -33.85 -24.82 34.74
CA GLU A 333 -34.49 -24.17 35.89
C GLU A 333 -35.86 -23.58 35.52
N VAL A 334 -35.99 -23.00 34.32
CA VAL A 334 -37.28 -22.51 33.79
C VAL A 334 -38.26 -23.65 33.61
N ASP A 335 -37.85 -24.77 33.01
CA ASP A 335 -38.70 -25.95 32.84
C ASP A 335 -39.16 -26.52 34.18
N LYS A 336 -38.26 -26.59 35.16
CA LYS A 336 -38.60 -27.01 36.53
C LYS A 336 -39.64 -26.07 37.15
N LYS A 337 -39.45 -24.75 37.06
CA LYS A 337 -40.42 -23.76 37.57
C LYS A 337 -41.77 -23.86 36.85
N ARG A 338 -41.75 -24.14 35.55
CA ARG A 338 -42.96 -24.36 34.75
C ARG A 338 -43.71 -25.62 35.20
N GLN A 339 -43.00 -26.70 35.51
CA GLN A 339 -43.58 -27.92 36.08
C GLN A 339 -44.15 -27.70 37.48
N GLU A 340 -43.43 -26.98 38.36
CA GLU A 340 -43.91 -26.61 39.69
C GLU A 340 -45.21 -25.80 39.61
N ALA A 341 -45.27 -24.79 38.72
CA ALA A 341 -46.46 -23.99 38.50
C ALA A 341 -47.63 -24.81 37.94
N LYS A 342 -47.35 -25.74 37.01
CA LYS A 342 -48.35 -26.67 36.47
C LYS A 342 -48.92 -27.55 37.58
N MET A 343 -48.08 -28.19 38.39
CA MET A 343 -48.52 -29.01 39.52
C MET A 343 -49.32 -28.21 40.55
N SER A 344 -48.91 -26.96 40.84
CA SER A 344 -49.65 -26.09 41.75
C SER A 344 -51.04 -25.73 41.21
N ARG A 345 -51.13 -25.45 39.90
CA ARG A 345 -52.40 -25.16 39.22
C ARG A 345 -53.30 -26.39 39.22
N ASP A 346 -52.76 -27.55 38.89
CA ASP A 346 -53.52 -28.81 38.81
C ASP A 346 -54.03 -29.20 40.21
N ARG A 347 -53.23 -29.02 41.28
CA ARG A 347 -53.69 -29.18 42.67
C ARG A 347 -54.85 -28.23 43.04
N LEU A 348 -54.76 -26.97 42.64
CA LEU A 348 -55.83 -26.00 42.91
C LEU A 348 -57.09 -26.35 42.12
N HIS A 349 -56.93 -26.88 40.91
CA HIS A 349 -58.03 -27.37 40.10
C HIS A 349 -58.72 -28.58 40.74
N ASP A 350 -57.97 -29.55 41.23
CA ASP A 350 -58.51 -30.71 41.95
C ASP A 350 -59.30 -30.27 43.19
N HIS A 351 -58.74 -29.33 43.97
CA HIS A 351 -59.45 -28.78 45.13
C HIS A 351 -60.74 -28.04 44.75
N PHE A 352 -60.72 -27.30 43.64
CA PHE A 352 -61.92 -26.67 43.11
C PHE A 352 -62.97 -27.69 42.70
N LEU A 353 -62.57 -28.79 42.04
CA LEU A 353 -63.48 -29.88 41.68
C LEU A 353 -64.11 -30.53 42.93
N GLU A 354 -63.33 -30.80 43.98
CA GLU A 354 -63.86 -31.31 45.25
C GLU A 354 -64.90 -30.37 45.88
N LEU A 355 -64.66 -29.06 45.84
CA LEU A 355 -65.62 -28.06 46.35
C LEU A 355 -66.91 -28.05 45.53
N VAL A 356 -66.81 -28.16 44.20
CA VAL A 356 -67.97 -28.27 43.31
C VAL A 356 -68.77 -29.55 43.60
N ASP A 357 -68.10 -30.68 43.83
CA ASP A 357 -68.77 -31.93 44.16
C ASP A 357 -69.46 -31.88 45.53
N LYS A 358 -68.81 -31.27 46.53
CA LYS A 358 -69.44 -30.98 47.83
C LYS A 358 -70.67 -30.10 47.64
N GLN A 359 -70.58 -29.04 46.84
CA GLN A 359 -71.71 -28.16 46.56
C GLN A 359 -72.86 -28.93 45.90
N ARG A 360 -72.58 -29.78 44.91
CA ARG A 360 -73.58 -30.66 44.27
C ARG A 360 -74.23 -31.61 45.28
N LEU A 361 -73.44 -32.17 46.20
CA LEU A 361 -73.95 -33.04 47.26
C LEU A 361 -74.89 -32.28 48.20
N TYR A 362 -74.49 -31.09 48.67
CA TYR A 362 -75.35 -30.23 49.50
C TYR A 362 -76.68 -29.90 48.80
N PHE A 363 -76.64 -29.54 47.51
CA PHE A 363 -77.86 -29.29 46.74
C PHE A 363 -78.75 -30.54 46.65
N ARG A 364 -78.15 -31.72 46.43
CA ARG A 364 -78.88 -32.99 46.37
C ARG A 364 -79.54 -33.31 47.72
N THR A 365 -78.80 -33.23 48.81
CA THR A 365 -79.35 -33.50 50.16
C THR A 365 -80.44 -32.51 50.52
N VAL A 366 -80.27 -31.20 50.22
CA VAL A 366 -81.32 -30.19 50.46
C VAL A 366 -82.58 -30.48 49.65
N LYS A 367 -82.43 -30.96 48.40
CA LYS A 367 -83.56 -31.38 47.57
C LYS A 367 -84.30 -32.57 48.18
N GLU A 368 -83.57 -33.61 48.59
CA GLU A 368 -84.13 -34.79 49.27
C GLU A 368 -84.85 -34.40 50.57
N PHE A 369 -84.26 -33.54 51.41
CA PHE A 369 -84.92 -33.04 52.63
C PHE A 369 -86.21 -32.26 52.33
N LYS A 370 -86.23 -31.45 51.27
CA LYS A 370 -87.46 -30.74 50.83
C LYS A 370 -88.53 -31.71 50.37
N GLU A 371 -88.17 -32.74 49.61
CA GLU A 371 -89.08 -33.80 49.17
C GLU A 371 -89.67 -34.56 50.36
N VAL A 372 -88.84 -34.98 51.32
CA VAL A 372 -89.30 -35.63 52.56
C VAL A 372 -90.25 -34.70 53.33
N ARG A 373 -89.93 -33.40 53.47
CA ARG A 373 -90.80 -32.43 54.14
C ARG A 373 -92.15 -32.30 53.45
N MET A 374 -92.18 -32.29 52.10
CA MET A 374 -93.41 -32.27 51.32
C MET A 374 -94.25 -33.53 51.57
N LEU A 375 -93.64 -34.71 51.55
CA LEU A 375 -94.32 -35.98 51.86
C LEU A 375 -94.88 -35.98 53.29
N LEU A 376 -94.11 -35.52 54.26
CA LEU A 376 -94.56 -35.40 55.66
C LEU A 376 -95.74 -34.42 55.81
N SER A 377 -95.72 -33.31 55.07
CA SER A 377 -96.83 -32.35 55.04
C SER A 377 -98.09 -32.94 54.40
N ALA A 378 -97.94 -33.80 53.38
CA ALA A 378 -99.06 -34.49 52.75
C ALA A 378 -99.68 -35.54 53.69
N VAL A 379 -98.85 -36.33 54.40
CA VAL A 379 -99.33 -37.34 55.37
C VAL A 379 -100.03 -36.68 56.56
N THR A 380 -99.46 -35.61 57.12
CA THR A 380 -100.10 -34.86 58.21
C THR A 380 -101.36 -34.12 57.77
N GLY A 381 -101.45 -33.69 56.51
CA GLY A 381 -102.67 -33.17 55.89
C GLY A 381 -103.75 -34.24 55.74
N MET A 382 -103.39 -35.46 55.31
CA MET A 382 -104.33 -36.59 55.22
C MET A 382 -104.83 -37.04 56.60
N SER A 383 -103.98 -37.07 57.64
CA SER A 383 -104.42 -37.33 59.01
C SER A 383 -105.37 -36.28 59.57
N LYS A 384 -105.33 -35.03 59.10
CA LYS A 384 -106.31 -33.99 59.49
C LYS A 384 -107.66 -34.14 58.77
N ILE A 385 -107.69 -34.79 57.60
CA ILE A 385 -108.92 -35.04 56.83
C ILE A 385 -109.64 -36.32 57.32
N LEU A 386 -108.92 -37.26 57.94
CA LEU A 386 -109.48 -38.51 58.51
C LEU A 386 -109.99 -38.39 59.96
N VAL A 387 -109.86 -37.22 60.61
CA VAL A 387 -110.29 -36.98 62.00
C VAL A 387 -111.51 -36.03 62.08
N VAL A 388 -112.15 -35.74 60.95
CA VAL A 388 -113.49 -35.11 60.86
C VAL A 388 -114.44 -36.16 60.30
#